data_AF-A0A1V1P988-F1
#
_entry.id   AF-A0A1V1P988-F1
#
_cell.length_a   1.000
_cell.length_b   1.000
_cell.length_c   1.000
_cell.angle_alpha   90.00
_cell.angle_beta   90.00
_cell.angle_gamma   90.00
#
_symmetry.space_group_name_H-M   'P 1'
#
loop_
_entity.id
_entity.type
_entity.pdbx_description
1 polymer ?
#
loop_
_entity_poly.entity_id
_entity_poly.type
_entity_poly.pdbx_seq_one_letter_code
_entity_poly.pdbx_strand_id
1 'polypeptide(L)'
;MAEGRKSFSQYLFNGLSLGYSLKKSFYEATAAMKDNYIFNGQIPVLIDGNNGYLAQTTYIGGSSIIGNILPEIVSHTLSQTISAGAFDLYAEISNIETSGHVWASVMPPNYHLPETSQNLDTPIIHLPTIDLHSTGNGRYTATYSGFTINGMYRVTIYCEDS
;
A
#
# COMPACT_ATOMS: atom_id res chain seq x y z
N MET A 1 -7.60 2.17 18.85
CA MET A 1 -7.94 1.81 17.47
C MET A 1 -6.67 1.97 16.66
N ALA A 2 -6.09 0.87 16.20
CA ALA A 2 -4.90 0.95 15.35
C ALA A 2 -5.41 1.23 13.93
N GLU A 3 -5.41 2.49 13.51
CA GLU A 3 -5.57 2.80 12.10
C GLU A 3 -4.47 2.05 11.36
N GLY A 4 -4.84 1.13 10.45
CA GLY A 4 -3.95 0.15 9.84
C GLY A 4 -2.75 0.80 9.17
N ARG A 5 -1.67 1.01 9.92
CA ARG A 5 -0.46 1.66 9.42
C ARG A 5 0.26 0.70 8.49
N LYS A 6 0.31 1.06 7.21
CA LYS A 6 1.07 0.38 6.17
C LYS A 6 2.51 0.22 6.63
N SER A 7 2.97 -1.02 6.71
CA SER A 7 4.28 -1.38 7.22
C SER A 7 4.69 -2.73 6.63
N PHE A 8 6.00 -2.97 6.61
CA PHE A 8 6.54 -4.30 6.28
C PHE A 8 5.81 -5.42 7.04
N SER A 9 5.57 -5.23 8.34
CA SER A 9 4.88 -6.19 9.19
C SER A 9 3.46 -6.47 8.73
N GLN A 10 2.69 -5.45 8.35
CA GLN A 10 1.33 -5.66 7.83
C GLN A 10 1.33 -6.54 6.57
N TYR A 11 2.20 -6.23 5.60
CA TYR A 11 2.29 -7.03 4.37
C TYR A 11 2.80 -8.45 4.64
N LEU A 12 3.77 -8.60 5.54
CA LEU A 12 4.29 -9.90 5.94
C LEU A 12 3.18 -10.76 6.57
N PHE A 13 2.41 -10.20 7.51
CA PHE A 13 1.33 -10.93 8.17
C PHE A 13 0.17 -11.25 7.23
N ASN A 14 -0.14 -10.40 6.24
CA ASN A 14 -1.10 -10.74 5.18
C ASN A 14 -0.64 -11.97 4.39
N GLY A 15 0.64 -12.04 4.00
CA GLY A 15 1.19 -13.22 3.32
C GLY A 15 1.11 -14.49 4.18
N LEU A 16 1.44 -14.38 5.46
CA LEU A 16 1.35 -15.49 6.41
C LEU A 16 -0.10 -15.95 6.60
N SER A 17 -1.07 -15.04 6.70
CA SER A 17 -2.49 -15.38 6.83
C SER A 17 -3.07 -16.05 5.59
N LEU A 18 -2.50 -15.77 4.40
CA LEU A 18 -2.82 -16.47 3.14
C LEU A 18 -2.17 -17.87 3.05
N GLY A 19 -1.47 -18.32 4.09
CA GLY A 19 -0.81 -19.62 4.13
C GLY A 19 0.47 -19.70 3.30
N TYR A 20 1.05 -18.56 2.90
CA TYR A 20 2.34 -18.56 2.22
C TYR A 20 3.47 -18.95 3.17
N SER A 21 4.54 -19.53 2.63
CA SER A 21 5.76 -19.75 3.42
C SER A 21 6.33 -18.42 3.89
N LEU A 22 7.14 -18.46 4.95
CA LEU A 22 7.83 -17.27 5.47
C LEU A 22 8.62 -16.55 4.37
N LYS A 23 9.32 -17.31 3.51
CA LYS A 23 10.07 -16.77 2.37
C LYS A 23 9.19 -16.04 1.38
N LYS A 24 8.08 -16.65 0.95
CA LYS A 24 7.17 -16.02 -0.01
C LYS A 24 6.55 -14.76 0.60
N SER A 25 6.02 -14.86 1.83
CA SER A 25 5.44 -13.72 2.54
C SER A 25 6.42 -12.54 2.69
N PHE A 26 7.69 -12.83 2.99
CA PHE A 26 8.76 -11.84 3.08
C PHE A 26 9.02 -11.12 1.75
N TYR A 27 9.11 -11.87 0.65
CA TYR A 27 9.39 -11.27 -0.67
C TYR A 27 8.20 -10.48 -1.21
N GLU A 28 6.98 -10.97 -1.02
CA GLU A 28 5.75 -10.23 -1.37
C GLU A 28 5.67 -8.93 -0.57
N ALA A 29 5.97 -8.96 0.74
CA ALA A 29 6.03 -7.76 1.57
C ALA A 29 7.10 -6.76 1.10
N THR A 30 8.28 -7.27 0.73
CA THR A 30 9.37 -6.44 0.20
C THR A 30 9.00 -5.82 -1.16
N ALA A 31 8.33 -6.58 -2.02
CA ALA A 31 7.84 -6.09 -3.31
C ALA A 31 6.77 -5.01 -3.13
N ALA A 32 5.80 -5.22 -2.24
CA ALA A 32 4.75 -4.24 -1.93
C ALA A 32 5.30 -2.92 -1.38
N MET A 33 6.47 -2.95 -0.73
CA MET A 33 7.15 -1.74 -0.26
C MET A 33 7.90 -1.00 -1.38
N LYS A 34 8.42 -1.71 -2.39
CA LYS A 34 9.38 -1.17 -3.37
C LYS A 34 8.83 0.01 -4.17
N ASP A 35 7.54 -0.03 -4.50
CA ASP A 35 6.93 0.98 -5.36
C ASP A 35 6.43 2.20 -4.57
N ASN A 36 6.47 2.13 -3.24
CA ASN A 36 5.97 3.19 -2.38
C ASN A 36 7.11 3.98 -1.74
N TYR A 37 7.20 5.26 -2.11
CA TYR A 37 8.24 6.16 -1.63
C TYR A 37 8.26 6.30 -0.11
N ILE A 38 7.14 6.05 0.58
CA ILE A 38 7.10 6.14 2.06
C ILE A 38 8.01 5.11 2.75
N PHE A 39 8.40 4.04 2.06
CA PHE A 39 9.30 3.02 2.59
C PHE A 39 10.74 3.19 2.10
N ASN A 40 11.07 4.27 1.39
CA ASN A 40 12.45 4.53 0.98
C ASN A 40 13.34 4.62 2.23
N GLY A 41 14.40 3.81 2.26
CA GLY A 41 15.30 3.67 3.42
C GLY A 41 14.97 2.49 4.33
N GLN A 42 13.85 1.80 4.14
CA GLN A 42 13.60 0.50 4.76
C GLN A 42 14.16 -0.61 3.85
N ILE A 43 15.08 -1.41 4.38
CA ILE A 43 15.71 -2.52 3.67
C ILE A 43 15.39 -3.81 4.44
N PRO A 44 14.31 -4.53 4.09
CA PRO A 44 14.03 -5.82 4.68
C PRO A 44 15.17 -6.81 4.43
N VAL A 45 15.55 -7.58 5.45
CA VAL A 45 16.59 -8.62 5.35
C VAL A 45 16.04 -9.95 5.83
N LEU A 46 16.26 -11.01 5.04
CA LEU A 46 15.94 -12.40 5.39
C LEU A 46 17.24 -13.20 5.50
N ILE A 47 17.59 -13.62 6.71
CA ILE A 47 18.72 -14.50 7.00
C ILE A 47 18.19 -15.71 7.76
N ASP A 48 18.25 -16.88 7.14
CA ASP A 48 17.80 -18.14 7.74
C ASP A 48 18.95 -19.13 7.98
N GLY A 49 20.19 -18.74 7.70
CA GLY A 49 21.36 -19.60 7.85
C GLY A 49 21.42 -20.78 6.89
N ASN A 50 20.52 -20.87 5.90
CA ASN A 50 20.43 -22.00 4.98
C ASN A 50 19.97 -21.58 3.56
N ASN A 51 20.52 -20.47 3.05
CA ASN A 51 20.23 -19.94 1.70
C ASN A 51 18.72 -19.80 1.38
N GLY A 52 17.91 -19.47 2.38
CA GLY A 52 16.48 -19.32 2.25
C GLY A 52 15.69 -20.64 2.26
N TYR A 53 16.31 -21.81 2.50
CA TYR A 53 15.60 -23.09 2.55
C TYR A 53 14.71 -23.23 3.79
N LEU A 54 15.20 -22.80 4.98
CA LEU A 54 14.40 -22.86 6.20
C LEU A 54 13.22 -21.90 6.08
N ALA A 55 13.42 -20.69 5.58
CA ALA A 55 12.33 -19.76 5.35
C ALA A 55 11.32 -20.26 4.30
N GLN A 56 11.77 -21.04 3.30
CA GLN A 56 10.90 -21.59 2.27
C GLN A 56 10.00 -22.72 2.78
N THR A 57 10.50 -23.50 3.74
CA THR A 57 9.79 -24.64 4.32
C THR A 57 9.07 -24.31 5.63
N THR A 58 9.33 -23.14 6.21
CA THR A 58 8.65 -22.64 7.41
C THR A 58 7.33 -21.97 7.06
N TYR A 59 6.27 -22.39 7.75
CA TYR A 59 4.94 -21.80 7.70
C TYR A 59 4.55 -21.37 9.12
N ILE A 60 4.05 -20.15 9.26
CA ILE A 60 3.57 -19.61 10.54
C ILE A 60 2.06 -19.46 10.42
N GLY A 61 1.29 -20.03 11.35
CA GLY A 61 -0.17 -19.89 11.36
C GLY A 61 -0.98 -20.93 10.58
N GLY A 62 -0.42 -22.14 10.37
CA GLY A 62 -1.13 -23.40 10.03
C GLY A 62 -2.38 -23.30 9.15
N SER A 63 -2.24 -23.67 7.86
CA SER A 63 -3.30 -24.05 6.90
C SER A 63 -4.68 -23.41 7.12
N SER A 64 -4.75 -22.08 7.12
CA SER A 64 -6.03 -21.40 6.93
C SER A 64 -6.23 -21.22 5.43
N ILE A 65 -7.11 -22.03 4.85
CA ILE A 65 -7.64 -21.78 3.51
C ILE A 65 -8.55 -20.56 3.64
N ILE A 66 -7.97 -19.36 3.56
CA ILE A 66 -8.76 -18.13 3.46
C ILE A 66 -9.07 -17.95 1.98
N GLY A 67 -10.17 -18.57 1.55
CA GLY A 67 -10.77 -18.35 0.24
C GLY A 67 -11.54 -17.04 0.19
N ASN A 68 -10.90 -15.91 0.52
CA ASN A 68 -11.50 -14.61 0.29
C ASN A 68 -10.86 -13.98 -0.93
N ILE A 69 -11.68 -13.61 -1.92
CA ILE A 69 -11.22 -12.89 -3.11
C ILE A 69 -10.95 -11.46 -2.66
N LEU A 70 -9.68 -11.11 -2.45
CA LEU A 70 -9.29 -9.76 -2.10
C LEU A 70 -9.69 -8.78 -3.23
N PRO A 71 -10.11 -7.55 -2.90
CA PRO A 71 -10.33 -6.53 -3.92
C PRO A 71 -9.01 -6.18 -4.63
N GLU A 72 -9.07 -6.06 -5.95
CA GLU A 72 -7.93 -5.71 -6.80
C GLU A 72 -8.23 -4.44 -7.59
N ILE A 73 -7.28 -3.49 -7.57
CA ILE A 73 -7.32 -2.30 -8.42
C ILE A 73 -6.89 -2.70 -9.82
N VAL A 74 -7.82 -2.75 -10.77
CA VAL A 74 -7.58 -3.15 -12.16
C VAL A 74 -7.32 -1.98 -13.11
N SER A 75 -7.73 -0.77 -12.73
CA SER A 75 -7.49 0.46 -13.51
C SER A 75 -7.47 1.66 -12.57
N HIS A 76 -6.72 2.70 -12.92
CA HIS A 76 -6.63 3.93 -12.12
C HIS A 76 -6.14 5.11 -12.96
N THR A 77 -6.24 6.32 -12.39
CA THR A 77 -5.71 7.56 -13.00
C THR A 77 -4.24 7.41 -13.38
N LEU A 78 -3.94 7.53 -14.67
CA LEU A 78 -2.58 7.48 -15.19
C LEU A 78 -1.79 8.76 -14.87
N SER A 79 -0.47 8.61 -14.80
CA SER A 79 0.47 9.72 -14.66
C SER A 79 0.34 10.70 -15.83
N GLN A 80 0.16 11.98 -15.53
CA GLN A 80 -0.01 13.04 -16.54
C GLN A 80 0.37 14.42 -16.00
N THR A 81 0.50 15.39 -16.89
CA THR A 81 0.69 16.80 -16.53
C THR A 81 -0.66 17.48 -16.42
N ILE A 82 -0.90 18.17 -15.30
CA ILE A 82 -2.14 18.88 -15.01
C ILE A 82 -1.85 20.35 -14.72
N SER A 83 -2.85 21.22 -14.83
CA SER A 83 -2.77 22.57 -14.29
C SER A 83 -2.87 22.53 -12.77
N ALA A 84 -2.27 23.52 -12.10
CA ALA A 84 -2.41 23.65 -10.66
C ALA A 84 -3.88 23.86 -10.26
N GLY A 85 -4.30 23.25 -9.15
CA GLY A 85 -5.65 23.32 -8.62
C GLY A 85 -6.27 21.94 -8.38
N ALA A 86 -7.49 21.75 -8.89
CA ALA A 86 -8.26 20.53 -8.70
C ALA A 86 -8.09 19.56 -9.86
N PHE A 87 -8.01 18.26 -9.55
CA PHE A 87 -7.94 17.20 -10.54
C PHE A 87 -8.65 15.94 -10.05
N ASP A 88 -9.29 15.23 -10.98
CA ASP A 88 -10.08 14.04 -10.68
C ASP A 88 -9.22 12.78 -10.65
N LEU A 89 -9.31 12.07 -9.55
CA LEU A 89 -8.71 10.77 -9.33
C LEU A 89 -9.78 9.68 -9.49
N TYR A 90 -9.41 8.54 -10.07
CA TYR A 90 -10.27 7.38 -10.15
C TYR A 90 -9.51 6.08 -9.93
N ALA A 91 -10.25 5.06 -9.52
CA ALA A 91 -9.86 3.66 -9.54
C ALA A 91 -11.02 2.76 -9.95
N GLU A 92 -10.73 1.62 -10.56
CA GLU A 92 -11.67 0.56 -10.86
C GLU A 92 -11.24 -0.71 -10.11
N ILE A 93 -12.18 -1.32 -9.42
CA ILE A 93 -11.98 -2.49 -8.55
C ILE A 93 -12.74 -3.69 -9.14
N SER A 94 -12.07 -4.83 -9.27
CA SER A 94 -12.65 -6.04 -9.91
C SER A 94 -13.66 -6.78 -9.04
N ASN A 95 -13.53 -6.72 -7.71
CA ASN A 95 -14.46 -7.36 -6.79
C ASN A 95 -15.44 -6.32 -6.22
N ILE A 96 -16.69 -6.37 -6.69
CA ILE A 96 -17.74 -5.37 -6.43
C ILE A 96 -18.62 -5.79 -5.24
N GLU A 97 -18.44 -7.01 -4.73
CA GLU A 97 -19.31 -7.54 -3.66
C GLU A 97 -18.95 -6.99 -2.28
N THR A 98 -17.76 -6.43 -2.10
CA THR A 98 -17.35 -5.86 -0.82
C THR A 98 -17.36 -4.33 -0.85
N SER A 99 -17.98 -3.75 0.17
CA SER A 99 -18.08 -2.31 0.41
C SER A 99 -16.76 -1.80 1.00
N GLY A 100 -15.67 -2.03 0.26
CA GLY A 100 -14.32 -1.69 0.67
C GLY A 100 -14.08 -0.18 0.70
N HIS A 101 -13.19 0.27 1.60
CA HIS A 101 -12.74 1.66 1.65
C HIS A 101 -11.66 1.88 0.57
N VAL A 102 -11.86 2.89 -0.27
CA VAL A 102 -10.94 3.28 -1.34
C VAL A 102 -10.47 4.71 -1.08
N TRP A 103 -9.17 4.93 -1.07
CA TRP A 103 -8.60 6.26 -0.80
C TRP A 103 -7.29 6.46 -1.55
N ALA A 104 -6.91 7.72 -1.74
CA ALA A 104 -5.63 8.11 -2.30
C ALA A 104 -4.80 8.87 -1.26
N SER A 105 -3.51 8.58 -1.20
CA SER A 105 -2.50 9.40 -0.52
C SER A 105 -1.77 10.25 -1.54
N VAL A 106 -1.59 11.53 -1.26
CA VAL A 106 -0.96 12.48 -2.18
C VAL A 106 0.31 13.04 -1.55
N MET A 107 1.47 12.68 -2.12
CA MET A 107 2.76 13.20 -1.70
C MET A 107 3.16 14.41 -2.55
N PRO A 108 3.29 15.62 -1.94
CA PRO A 108 3.67 16.81 -2.67
C PRO A 108 5.17 16.81 -3.06
N PRO A 109 5.58 17.62 -4.05
CA PRO A 109 6.94 17.64 -4.58
C PRO A 109 8.03 17.97 -3.55
N ASN A 110 7.67 18.68 -2.48
CA ASN A 110 8.56 19.13 -1.41
C ASN A 110 8.48 18.26 -0.14
N TYR A 111 7.86 17.08 -0.21
CA TYR A 111 7.79 16.18 0.93
C TYR A 111 9.16 15.52 1.16
N HIS A 112 9.70 15.72 2.36
CA HIS A 112 10.92 15.06 2.83
C HIS A 112 10.54 13.95 3.79
N LEU A 113 11.05 12.73 3.56
CA LEU A 113 10.91 11.65 4.52
C LEU A 113 11.63 12.04 5.82
N PRO A 114 11.04 11.73 6.99
CA PRO A 114 11.72 11.97 8.25
C PRO A 114 13.02 11.16 8.29
N GLU A 115 14.09 11.78 8.78
CA GLU A 115 15.36 11.07 8.98
C GLU A 115 15.19 9.99 10.05
N THR A 116 15.84 8.85 9.85
CA THR A 116 15.89 7.78 10.83
C THR A 116 16.67 8.25 12.06
N SER A 117 16.01 8.31 13.22
CA SER A 117 16.70 8.56 14.49
C SER A 117 17.53 7.33 14.88
N GLN A 118 18.62 7.51 15.66
CA GLN A 118 19.42 6.40 16.19
C GLN A 118 18.61 5.42 17.05
N ASN A 119 17.41 5.80 17.49
CA ASN A 119 16.55 5.01 18.36
C ASN A 119 15.67 4.00 17.60
N LEU A 120 15.83 3.85 16.29
CA LEU A 120 15.02 2.95 15.45
C LEU A 120 13.51 3.22 15.53
N ASP A 121 13.12 4.43 15.92
CA ASP A 121 11.72 4.82 15.99
C ASP A 121 11.13 4.85 14.57
N THR A 122 10.00 4.17 14.36
CA THR A 122 9.29 4.23 13.08
C THR A 122 8.81 5.65 12.84
N PRO A 123 9.29 6.34 11.79
CA PRO A 123 8.87 7.71 11.51
C PRO A 123 7.37 7.74 11.20
N ILE A 124 6.66 8.68 11.82
CA ILE A 124 5.23 8.87 11.55
C ILE A 124 5.12 9.72 10.27
N ILE A 125 4.56 9.11 9.23
CA ILE A 125 4.37 9.74 7.91
C ILE A 125 2.93 10.26 7.84
N HIS A 126 2.79 11.58 7.72
CA HIS A 126 1.49 12.25 7.56
C HIS A 126 1.42 12.82 6.14
N LEU A 127 0.74 12.10 5.26
CA LEU A 127 0.44 12.56 3.91
C LEU A 127 -1.04 12.97 3.82
N PRO A 128 -1.37 14.01 3.03
CA PRO A 128 -2.75 14.28 2.64
C PRO A 128 -3.41 13.05 2.04
N THR A 129 -4.61 12.74 2.53
CA THR A 129 -5.44 11.65 2.01
C THR A 129 -6.78 12.19 1.53
N ILE A 130 -7.37 11.50 0.55
CA ILE A 130 -8.73 11.77 0.08
C ILE A 130 -9.44 10.43 -0.15
N ASP A 131 -10.68 10.34 0.33
CA ASP A 131 -11.53 9.18 0.11
C ASP A 131 -12.11 9.23 -1.30
N LEU A 132 -12.10 8.09 -1.99
CA LEU A 132 -12.76 7.93 -3.28
C LEU A 132 -14.11 7.26 -3.04
N HIS A 133 -15.14 7.79 -3.68
CA HIS A 133 -16.52 7.32 -3.51
C HIS A 133 -16.98 6.53 -4.72
N SER A 134 -17.75 5.46 -4.48
CA SER A 134 -18.27 4.63 -5.55
C SER A 134 -19.23 5.43 -6.44
N THR A 135 -19.01 5.36 -7.75
CA THR A 135 -19.92 5.85 -8.78
C THR A 135 -20.72 4.72 -9.44
N GLY A 136 -20.62 3.49 -8.90
CA GLY A 136 -21.19 2.27 -9.47
C GLY A 136 -20.24 1.51 -10.39
N ASN A 137 -20.59 0.24 -10.68
CA ASN A 137 -19.83 -0.67 -11.56
C ASN A 137 -18.34 -0.83 -11.20
N GLY A 138 -18.02 -0.88 -9.90
CA GLY A 138 -16.65 -1.02 -9.42
C GLY A 138 -15.78 0.23 -9.57
N ARG A 139 -16.33 1.37 -10.03
CA ARG A 139 -15.58 2.62 -10.19
C ARG A 139 -15.72 3.54 -8.98
N TYR A 140 -14.60 4.11 -8.56
CA TYR A 140 -14.48 5.02 -7.43
C TYR A 140 -13.80 6.31 -7.89
N THR A 141 -14.29 7.48 -7.46
CA THR A 141 -13.74 8.78 -7.87
C THR A 141 -13.66 9.78 -6.72
N ALA A 142 -12.75 10.75 -6.86
CA ALA A 142 -12.67 11.94 -6.00
C ALA A 142 -11.97 13.08 -6.73
N THR A 143 -12.34 14.32 -6.41
CA THR A 143 -11.64 15.52 -6.89
C THR A 143 -10.68 16.01 -5.82
N TYR A 144 -9.37 15.89 -6.04
CA TYR A 144 -8.36 16.42 -5.13
C TYR A 144 -7.96 17.84 -5.53
N SER A 145 -8.19 18.81 -4.64
CA SER A 145 -7.92 20.24 -4.86
C SER A 145 -6.55 20.72 -4.37
N GLY A 146 -5.72 19.81 -3.85
CA GLY A 146 -4.44 20.14 -3.22
C GLY A 146 -3.24 20.23 -4.16
N PHE A 147 -3.40 20.16 -5.49
CA PHE A 147 -2.30 20.29 -6.45
C PHE A 147 -1.88 21.76 -6.63
N THR A 148 -1.36 22.39 -5.57
CA THR A 148 -1.13 23.84 -5.50
C THR A 148 0.32 24.28 -5.76
N ILE A 149 1.28 23.36 -5.59
CA ILE A 149 2.71 23.59 -5.82
C ILE A 149 3.11 22.97 -7.16
N ASN A 150 3.88 23.68 -7.98
CA ASN A 150 4.43 23.12 -9.21
C ASN A 150 5.48 22.04 -8.90
N GLY A 151 5.37 20.88 -9.54
CA GLY A 151 6.34 19.79 -9.42
C GLY A 151 5.70 18.42 -9.58
N MET A 152 6.50 17.38 -9.33
CA MET A 152 6.04 16.00 -9.43
C MET A 152 5.37 15.56 -8.12
N TYR A 153 4.07 15.30 -8.18
CA TYR A 153 3.34 14.64 -7.10
C TYR A 153 3.43 13.13 -7.26
N ARG A 154 3.49 12.40 -6.15
CA ARG A 154 3.28 10.95 -6.14
C ARG A 154 1.93 10.68 -5.51
N VAL A 155 1.00 10.15 -6.31
CA VAL A 155 -0.32 9.72 -5.84
C VAL A 155 -0.32 8.21 -5.75
N THR A 156 -0.72 7.68 -4.61
CA THR A 156 -0.88 6.23 -4.41
C THR A 156 -2.31 5.94 -3.99
N ILE A 157 -3.00 5.10 -4.76
CA ILE A 157 -4.38 4.70 -4.50
C ILE A 157 -4.39 3.34 -3.80
N TYR A 158 -5.30 3.18 -2.87
CA TYR A 158 -5.46 1.99 -2.04
C TYR A 158 -6.92 1.57 -2.03
N CYS A 159 -7.13 0.28 -1.87
CA CYS A 159 -8.42 -0.32 -1.61
C CYS A 159 -8.22 -1.34 -0.48
N GLU A 160 -9.05 -1.28 0.55
CA GLU A 160 -9.14 -2.32 1.58
C GLU A 160 -10.45 -3.08 1.48
N ASP A 161 -10.42 -4.34 1.88
CA ASP A 161 -11.62 -5.14 2.09
C ASP A 161 -12.26 -4.77 3.43
N SER A 162 -13.59 -4.93 3.53
CA SER A 162 -14.37 -4.60 4.73
C SER A 162 -14.20 -5.58 5.89
#